data_AF-A0A2T2WDP3-F1
#
_entry.id   AF-A0A2T2WDP3-F1
#
_cell.length_a   1.000
_cell.length_b   1.000
_cell.length_c   1.000
_cell.angle_alpha   90.00
_cell.angle_beta   90.00
_cell.angle_gamma   90.00
#
_symmetry.space_group_name_H-M   'P 1'
#
loop_
_entity.id
_entity.type
_entity.pdbx_description
1 polymer ?
#
loop_
_entity_poly.entity_id
_entity_poly.type
_entity_poly.pdbx_seq_one_letter_code
_entity_poly.pdbx_strand_id
1 'polypeptide(L)'
;MQTRAACDPWLDPDSLRATARLYVNGDDLKSPLISLVYANFDEFPPMLVFVGRDESLLDDSTRLAQHVRDAGVTVAFKVGEEMQHAFVAFAARVPEARHAIDEIGQWARWLLSF
;
A
#
# COMPACT_ATOMS: atom_id res chain seq x y z
N MET A 1 -6.58 -7.65 -9.79
CA MET A 1 -7.69 -8.38 -9.12
C MET A 1 -7.87 -7.65 -7.79
N GLN A 2 -9.09 -7.36 -7.36
CA GLN A 2 -9.36 -6.73 -6.07
C GLN A 2 -9.97 -7.79 -5.17
N THR A 3 -9.14 -8.56 -4.46
CA THR A 3 -9.66 -9.45 -3.42
C THR A 3 -10.28 -8.65 -2.28
N ARG A 4 -11.25 -9.26 -1.60
CA ARG A 4 -11.82 -8.76 -0.34
C ARG A 4 -12.61 -7.46 -0.43
N ALA A 5 -12.97 -7.02 -1.64
CA ALA A 5 -13.87 -5.88 -1.83
C ALA A 5 -15.22 -6.01 -1.10
N ALA A 6 -15.76 -7.23 -0.97
CA ALA A 6 -16.99 -7.47 -0.21
C ALA A 6 -16.83 -7.27 1.31
N CYS A 7 -15.59 -7.25 1.81
CA CYS A 7 -15.27 -7.09 3.23
C CYS A 7 -14.75 -5.68 3.56
N ASP A 8 -14.55 -4.82 2.56
CA ASP A 8 -14.03 -3.48 2.74
C ASP A 8 -15.18 -2.48 2.94
N PRO A 9 -15.32 -1.85 4.13
CA PRO A 9 -16.39 -0.89 4.37
C PRO A 9 -16.08 0.52 3.86
N TRP A 10 -14.87 0.78 3.38
CA TRP A 10 -14.40 2.11 2.99
C TRP A 10 -14.22 2.26 1.49
N LEU A 11 -13.66 1.25 0.82
CA LEU A 11 -13.33 1.32 -0.59
C LEU A 11 -14.28 0.47 -1.44
N ASP A 12 -15.23 1.16 -2.06
CA ASP A 12 -16.05 0.60 -3.13
C ASP A 12 -15.26 0.54 -4.46
N PRO A 13 -15.19 -0.64 -5.12
CA PRO A 13 -14.50 -0.81 -6.40
C PRO A 13 -14.94 0.14 -7.52
N ASP A 14 -16.22 0.45 -7.62
CA ASP A 14 -16.73 1.31 -8.69
C ASP A 14 -16.34 2.78 -8.44
N SER A 15 -16.42 3.23 -7.19
CA SER A 15 -15.94 4.53 -6.74
C SER A 15 -14.43 4.69 -6.93
N LEU A 16 -13.64 3.64 -6.67
CA LEU A 16 -12.20 3.64 -6.96
C LEU A 16 -11.92 3.81 -8.46
N ARG A 17 -12.65 3.07 -9.32
CA ARG A 17 -12.49 3.19 -10.79
C ARG A 17 -12.91 4.57 -11.31
N ALA A 18 -13.98 5.15 -10.76
CA ALA A 18 -14.42 6.49 -11.10
C ALA A 18 -13.36 7.52 -10.70
N THR A 19 -12.83 7.43 -9.48
CA THR A 19 -11.75 8.30 -8.99
C THR A 19 -10.49 8.18 -9.84
N ALA A 20 -10.09 6.97 -10.22
CA ALA A 20 -8.95 6.74 -11.10
C ALA A 20 -9.12 7.44 -12.45
N ARG A 21 -10.32 7.35 -13.07
CA ARG A 21 -10.61 8.04 -14.35
C ARG A 21 -10.53 9.56 -14.23
N LEU A 22 -10.98 10.13 -13.10
CA LEU A 22 -10.87 11.56 -12.84
C LEU A 22 -9.41 11.99 -12.69
N TYR A 23 -8.60 11.20 -11.96
CA TYR A 23 -7.18 11.49 -11.75
C TYR A 23 -6.38 11.43 -13.06
N VAL A 24 -6.60 10.38 -13.85
CA VAL A 24 -5.86 10.12 -15.09
C VAL A 24 -6.19 11.12 -16.20
N ASN A 25 -7.40 11.71 -16.19
CA ASN A 25 -7.81 12.76 -17.13
C ASN A 25 -7.50 12.44 -18.62
N GLY A 26 -7.71 11.18 -19.02
CA GLY A 26 -7.48 10.71 -20.39
C GLY A 26 -6.07 10.21 -20.72
N ASP A 27 -5.13 10.26 -19.78
CA ASP A 27 -3.81 9.62 -19.91
C ASP A 27 -3.92 8.07 -19.82
N ASP A 28 -2.80 7.35 -19.99
CA ASP A 28 -2.77 5.90 -19.85
C ASP A 28 -2.85 5.49 -18.36
N LEU A 29 -3.92 4.77 -18.00
CA LEU A 29 -4.08 4.17 -16.67
C LEU A 29 -2.92 3.24 -16.27
N LYS A 30 -2.17 2.71 -17.25
CA LYS A 30 -0.99 1.88 -17.03
C LYS A 30 0.32 2.65 -16.97
N SER A 31 0.29 3.97 -17.12
CA SER A 31 1.47 4.81 -16.93
C SER A 31 2.13 4.48 -15.58
N PRO A 32 3.44 4.21 -15.54
CA PRO A 32 4.14 3.82 -14.31
C PRO A 32 4.13 4.92 -13.24
N LEU A 33 3.91 6.18 -13.64
CA LEU A 33 3.76 7.31 -12.73
C LEU A 33 2.37 7.40 -12.08
N ILE A 34 1.40 6.65 -12.60
CA ILE A 34 0.02 6.59 -12.10
C ILE A 34 -0.22 5.27 -11.37
N SER A 35 0.16 4.16 -12.00
CA SER A 35 -0.06 2.80 -11.51
C SER A 35 1.28 2.14 -11.22
N LEU A 36 1.77 2.26 -9.99
CA LEU A 36 3.08 1.76 -9.55
C LEU A 36 3.30 0.26 -9.77
N VAL A 37 2.24 -0.52 -9.94
CA VAL A 37 2.34 -1.94 -10.32
C VAL A 37 3.01 -2.16 -11.69
N TYR A 38 3.18 -1.11 -12.49
CA TYR A 38 3.91 -1.12 -13.77
C TYR A 38 5.22 -0.31 -13.72
N ALA A 39 5.60 0.26 -12.57
CA ALA A 39 6.81 1.05 -12.44
C ALA A 39 8.08 0.20 -12.48
N ASN A 40 9.21 0.81 -12.85
CA ASN A 40 10.52 0.23 -12.58
C ASN A 40 10.97 0.63 -11.17
N PHE A 41 11.39 -0.35 -10.38
CA PHE A 41 11.86 -0.17 -9.02
C PHE A 41 13.39 -0.27 -8.88
N ASP A 42 14.14 -0.41 -9.98
CA ASP A 42 15.60 -0.36 -9.94
C ASP A 42 16.09 0.88 -9.17
N GLU A 43 17.04 0.66 -8.27
CA GLU A 43 17.66 1.71 -7.44
C GLU A 43 16.70 2.44 -6.46
N PHE A 44 15.47 1.96 -6.28
CA PHE A 44 14.60 2.54 -5.26
C PHE A 44 15.15 2.34 -3.85
N PRO A 45 14.89 3.29 -2.94
CA PRO A 45 15.24 3.12 -1.53
C PRO A 45 14.42 1.99 -0.91
N PRO A 46 14.87 1.39 0.21
CA PRO A 46 14.09 0.39 0.91
C PRO A 46 12.68 0.89 1.27
N MET A 47 11.67 0.05 1.04
CA MET A 47 10.26 0.40 1.22
C MET A 47 9.64 -0.31 2.44
N LEU A 48 8.74 0.39 3.13
CA LEU A 48 7.83 -0.19 4.12
C LEU A 48 6.40 0.00 3.64
N VAL A 49 5.67 -1.10 3.51
CA VAL A 49 4.31 -1.12 2.97
C VAL A 49 3.38 -1.77 3.98
N PHE A 50 2.36 -1.03 4.41
CA PHE A 50 1.25 -1.55 5.23
C PHE A 50 -0.01 -1.70 4.39
N VAL A 51 -0.76 -2.75 4.67
CA VAL A 51 -2.10 -2.94 4.13
C VAL A 51 -2.95 -3.67 5.16
N GLY A 52 -4.23 -3.31 5.26
CA GLY A 52 -5.19 -4.08 6.03
C GLY A 52 -5.46 -5.43 5.38
N ARG A 53 -5.74 -6.46 6.19
CA ARG A 53 -6.25 -7.72 5.67
C ARG A 53 -7.65 -7.51 5.08
N ASP A 54 -8.46 -6.63 5.64
CA ASP A 54 -9.88 -6.45 5.29
C ASP A 54 -10.10 -5.22 4.41
N GLU A 55 -9.25 -5.05 3.39
CA GLU A 55 -9.40 -3.99 2.39
C GLU A 55 -9.22 -4.51 0.94
N SER A 56 -9.83 -3.78 0.01
CA SER A 56 -9.84 -4.07 -1.43
C SER A 56 -8.46 -3.99 -2.09
N LEU A 57 -7.52 -3.28 -1.48
CA LEU A 57 -6.17 -3.01 -2.01
C LEU A 57 -5.12 -4.03 -1.56
N LEU A 58 -5.50 -5.08 -0.81
CA LEU A 58 -4.59 -6.14 -0.37
C LEU A 58 -3.79 -6.74 -1.54
N ASP A 59 -4.48 -7.07 -2.64
CA ASP A 59 -3.84 -7.64 -3.83
C ASP A 59 -2.86 -6.66 -4.49
N ASP A 60 -3.21 -5.37 -4.56
CA ASP A 60 -2.37 -4.35 -5.16
C ASP A 60 -1.10 -4.13 -4.35
N SER A 61 -1.23 -4.04 -3.02
CA SER A 61 -0.08 -3.95 -2.11
C SER A 61 0.79 -5.20 -2.14
N THR A 62 0.19 -6.39 -2.26
CA THR A 62 0.92 -7.66 -2.39
C THR A 62 1.73 -7.70 -3.68
N ARG A 63 1.12 -7.30 -4.80
CA ARG A 63 1.79 -7.24 -6.12
C ARG A 63 2.90 -6.20 -6.14
N LEU A 64 2.66 -5.03 -5.56
CA LEU A 64 3.68 -3.99 -5.40
C LEU A 64 4.88 -4.53 -4.61
N ALA A 65 4.63 -5.13 -3.44
CA ALA A 65 5.70 -5.68 -2.61
C ALA A 65 6.47 -6.79 -3.34
N GLN A 66 5.80 -7.66 -4.10
CA GLN A 66 6.48 -8.67 -4.91
C GLN A 66 7.35 -8.03 -5.98
N HIS A 67 6.82 -7.06 -6.72
CA HIS A 67 7.53 -6.37 -7.80
C HIS A 67 8.78 -5.62 -7.31
N VAL A 68 8.69 -4.98 -6.14
CA VAL A 68 9.82 -4.33 -5.48
C VAL A 68 10.89 -5.35 -5.06
N ARG A 69 10.50 -6.52 -4.54
CA ARG A 69 11.46 -7.61 -4.21
C ARG A 69 12.16 -8.14 -5.45
N ASP A 70 11.41 -8.33 -6.54
CA ASP A 70 11.93 -8.88 -7.79
C ASP A 70 12.95 -7.92 -8.44
N ALA A 71 12.82 -6.61 -8.20
CA ALA A 71 13.81 -5.59 -8.56
C ALA A 71 15.04 -5.55 -7.63
N GLY A 72 15.14 -6.46 -6.65
CA GLY A 72 16.26 -6.51 -5.69
C GLY A 72 16.21 -5.43 -4.60
N VAL A 73 15.09 -4.70 -4.48
CA VAL A 73 14.91 -3.66 -3.46
C VAL A 73 14.38 -4.27 -2.17
N THR A 74 14.96 -3.86 -1.05
CA THR A 74 14.51 -4.26 0.28
C THR A 74 13.10 -3.74 0.53
N VAL A 75 12.14 -4.62 0.82
CA VAL A 75 10.79 -4.24 1.19
C VAL A 75 10.26 -5.02 2.39
N ALA A 76 9.85 -4.28 3.41
CA ALA A 76 9.05 -4.80 4.52
C ALA A 76 7.57 -4.66 4.16
N PHE A 77 6.88 -5.79 3.99
CA PHE A 77 5.44 -5.82 3.71
C PHE A 77 4.70 -6.33 4.94
N LYS A 78 3.74 -5.53 5.41
CA LYS A 78 3.02 -5.75 6.67
C LYS A 78 1.52 -5.80 6.39
N VAL A 79 0.93 -6.97 6.62
CA VAL A 79 -0.52 -7.15 6.56
C VAL A 79 -1.06 -7.06 7.98
N GLY A 80 -1.95 -6.10 8.23
CA GLY A 80 -2.66 -6.00 9.51
C GLY A 80 -3.85 -6.95 9.52
N GLU A 81 -3.80 -8.01 10.31
CA GLU A 81 -4.95 -8.91 10.49
C GLU A 81 -6.15 -8.14 11.07
N GLU A 82 -7.34 -8.40 10.54
CA GLU A 82 -8.61 -7.73 10.90
C GLU A 82 -8.61 -6.20 10.71
N MET A 83 -7.58 -5.65 10.05
CA MET A 83 -7.45 -4.21 9.80
C MET A 83 -8.07 -3.81 8.47
N GLN A 84 -8.69 -2.62 8.46
CA GLN A 84 -9.34 -2.00 7.30
C GLN A 84 -8.40 -1.02 6.57
N HIS A 85 -8.91 -0.42 5.50
CA HIS A 85 -8.19 0.58 4.73
C HIS A 85 -7.60 1.70 5.58
N ALA A 86 -6.31 1.97 5.37
CA ALA A 86 -5.56 3.02 6.05
C ALA A 86 -5.57 2.92 7.59
N PHE A 87 -5.65 1.71 8.17
CA PHE A 87 -5.76 1.52 9.62
C PHE A 87 -4.69 2.27 10.44
N VAL A 88 -3.49 2.44 9.89
CA VAL A 88 -2.35 3.16 10.48
C VAL A 88 -2.73 4.58 10.94
N ALA A 89 -3.68 5.24 10.26
CA ALA A 89 -4.15 6.58 10.61
C ALA A 89 -4.92 6.63 11.95
N PHE A 90 -5.36 5.48 12.49
CA PHE A 90 -6.16 5.40 13.70
C PHE A 90 -5.34 5.09 14.97
N ALA A 91 -4.04 5.41 14.98
CA ALA A 91 -3.10 5.14 16.08
C ALA A 91 -3.47 5.72 17.45
N ALA A 92 -4.41 6.67 17.52
CA ALA A 92 -4.95 7.19 18.78
C ALA A 92 -6.00 6.27 19.41
N ARG A 93 -6.59 5.35 18.64
CA ARG A 93 -7.77 4.56 19.04
C ARG A 93 -7.58 3.05 18.85
N VAL A 94 -6.71 2.65 17.94
CA VAL A 94 -6.46 1.24 17.58
C VAL A 94 -5.03 0.88 18.00
N PRO A 95 -4.83 -0.08 18.93
CA PRO A 95 -3.50 -0.51 19.36
C PRO A 95 -2.60 -1.00 18.21
N GLU A 96 -3.15 -1.74 17.26
CA GLU A 96 -2.46 -2.25 16.09
C GLU A 96 -1.95 -1.11 15.19
N ALA A 97 -2.75 -0.05 15.04
CA ALA A 97 -2.34 1.15 14.32
C ALA A 97 -1.22 1.91 15.05
N ARG A 98 -1.25 1.93 16.39
CA ARG A 98 -0.16 2.49 17.20
C ARG A 98 1.14 1.72 16.98
N HIS A 99 1.09 0.40 17.00
CA HIS A 99 2.26 -0.44 16.70
C HIS A 99 2.79 -0.19 15.28
N ALA A 100 1.90 -0.04 14.28
CA ALA A 100 2.31 0.29 12.91
C ALA A 100 3.05 1.64 12.83
N ILE A 101 2.59 2.68 13.55
CA ILE A 101 3.30 3.96 13.64
C ILE A 101 4.67 3.80 14.32
N ASP A 102 4.77 3.00 15.39
CA ASP A 102 6.04 2.74 16.06
C ASP A 102 7.03 2.01 15.12
N GLU A 103 6.55 1.06 14.32
CA GLU A 103 7.33 0.39 13.27
C GLU A 103 7.78 1.37 12.17
N ILE A 104 6.92 2.29 11.73
CA ILE A 104 7.30 3.35 10.79
C ILE A 104 8.44 4.20 11.36
N GLY A 105 8.36 4.57 12.64
CA GLY A 105 9.41 5.33 13.31
C GLY A 105 10.74 4.57 13.40
N GLN A 106 10.70 3.25 13.66
CA GLN A 106 11.89 2.40 13.66
C GLN A 106 12.49 2.27 12.27
N TRP A 107 11.66 2.06 11.25
CA TRP A 107 12.08 1.97 9.86
C TRP A 107 12.74 3.27 9.38
N ALA A 108 12.15 4.42 9.69
CA ALA A 108 12.72 5.72 9.34
C ALA A 108 14.08 5.94 10.00
N ARG A 109 14.25 5.57 11.28
CA ARG A 109 15.55 5.64 11.96
C ARG A 109 16.59 4.72 11.32
N TRP A 110 16.21 3.49 10.98
CA TRP A 110 17.09 2.56 10.29
C TRP A 110 17.52 3.08 8.91
N LEU A 111 16.58 3.60 8.12
CA LEU A 111 16.85 4.22 6.82
C LEU A 111 17.85 5.38 6.91
N LEU A 112 17.74 6.21 7.95
CA LEU A 112 18.57 7.40 8.16
C LEU A 112 19.88 7.12 8.93
N SER A 113 20.18 5.85 9.22
CA SER A 113 21.42 5.47 9.92
C SER A 113 22.62 5.24 8.99
N PHE A 114 22.47 5.54 7.70
CA PHE A 114 23.52 5.52 6.67
C PHE A 114 23.77 6.94 6.14
#